data_AF-A0A5N3W9L5-F1
#
_entry.id   AF-A0A5N3W9L5-F1
#
_cell.length_a   1.000
_cell.length_b   1.000
_cell.length_c   1.000
_cell.angle_alpha   90.00
_cell.angle_beta   90.00
_cell.angle_gamma   90.00
#
_symmetry.space_group_name_H-M   'P 1'
#
loop_
_entity.id
_entity.type
_entity.pdbx_description
1 polymer ?
#
loop_
_entity_poly.entity_id
_entity_poly.type
_entity_poly.pdbx_seq_one_letter_code
_entity_poly.pdbx_strand_id
1 'polypeptide(L)'
;MTSVDSPLSTLIFLDFFFLSIIKRTATKGVEPLICTDWIRHKFTRSRIPDEVFRPSPEDHEKYGGDPQQPHKLHVVTRIKSTKRRPYWEKDIIKMLGLQKAHTPQVHKNIPSVNAKLKVVKHLIRIKPLKLPQGLPTEEDMSNTCLKSTGELVVRWLPNPADQEAKKC
;
A
#
# COMPACT_ATOMS: atom_id res chain seq x y z
N MET A 1 21.52 -87.60 -33.56
CA MET A 1 21.48 -88.89 -32.83
C MET A 1 21.50 -88.54 -31.36
N THR A 2 20.50 -89.01 -30.59
CA THR A 2 20.40 -89.08 -29.09
C THR A 2 20.42 -87.75 -28.32
N SER A 3 19.31 -87.22 -27.76
CA SER A 3 18.68 -87.59 -26.45
C SER A 3 19.72 -87.77 -25.35
N VAL A 4 19.70 -87.13 -24.18
CA VAL A 4 18.67 -87.00 -23.10
C VAL A 4 19.16 -85.80 -22.24
N ASP A 5 18.32 -84.89 -21.73
CA ASP A 5 18.05 -84.82 -20.27
C ASP A 5 16.94 -83.80 -19.91
N SER A 6 15.78 -84.36 -19.54
CA SER A 6 15.04 -84.13 -18.29
C SER A 6 14.66 -82.71 -17.82
N PRO A 7 13.33 -82.37 -17.80
CA PRO A 7 12.80 -81.09 -17.34
C PRO A 7 12.25 -81.18 -15.90
N LEU A 8 13.04 -80.77 -14.90
CA LEU A 8 12.56 -80.65 -13.51
C LEU A 8 13.36 -79.56 -12.78
N SER A 9 13.23 -78.29 -13.17
CA SER A 9 13.76 -77.19 -12.35
C SER A 9 13.11 -75.82 -12.59
N THR A 10 11.90 -75.78 -13.16
CA THR A 10 11.22 -74.51 -13.49
C THR A 10 9.79 -74.43 -12.96
N LEU A 11 9.44 -75.24 -11.96
CA LEU A 11 8.14 -75.19 -11.27
C LEU A 11 8.28 -75.01 -9.75
N ILE A 12 9.20 -74.13 -9.32
CA ILE A 12 9.20 -73.60 -7.93
C ILE A 12 9.31 -72.06 -7.92
N PHE A 13 9.67 -71.42 -9.03
CA PHE A 13 9.86 -69.97 -9.07
C PHE A 13 8.59 -69.13 -9.36
N LEU A 14 7.42 -69.76 -9.53
CA LEU A 14 6.18 -69.05 -9.87
C LEU A 14 5.07 -69.12 -8.81
N ASP A 15 5.30 -69.71 -7.64
CA ASP A 15 4.30 -69.71 -6.54
C ASP A 15 4.63 -68.74 -5.39
N PHE A 16 5.84 -68.17 -5.34
CA PHE A 16 6.20 -67.16 -4.33
C PHE A 16 5.91 -65.72 -4.76
N PHE A 17 5.70 -65.46 -6.06
CA PHE A 17 5.43 -64.09 -6.53
C PHE A 17 3.94 -63.72 -6.46
N PHE A 18 3.04 -64.70 -6.39
CA PHE A 18 1.60 -64.44 -6.39
C PHE A 18 1.00 -64.14 -5.00
N LEU A 19 1.74 -64.38 -3.91
CA LEU A 19 1.34 -63.99 -2.55
C LEU A 19 1.95 -62.66 -2.06
N SER A 20 2.60 -61.90 -2.96
CA SER A 20 3.07 -60.53 -2.69
C SER A 20 2.11 -59.46 -3.24
N ILE A 21 1.20 -59.84 -4.14
CA ILE A 21 0.33 -58.90 -4.87
C ILE A 21 -1.01 -58.61 -4.16
N ILE A 22 -1.44 -59.42 -3.18
CA ILE A 22 -2.78 -59.28 -2.52
C ILE A 22 -2.70 -58.75 -1.08
N LYS A 23 -1.66 -57.99 -0.70
CA LYS A 23 -1.63 -57.24 0.58
C LYS A 23 -1.21 -55.78 0.44
N ARG A 24 -1.53 -55.15 -0.69
CA ARG A 24 -1.43 -53.70 -0.86
C ARG A 24 -2.72 -53.09 -1.41
N THR A 25 -3.87 -53.47 -0.85
CA THR A 25 -5.09 -52.67 -0.96
C THR A 25 -5.08 -51.59 0.12
N ALA A 26 -4.52 -50.45 -0.27
CA ALA A 26 -4.95 -49.11 0.13
C ALA A 26 -5.64 -48.96 1.50
N THR A 27 -4.89 -48.99 2.59
CA THR A 27 -5.20 -48.13 3.73
C THR A 27 -4.69 -46.74 3.41
N LYS A 28 -5.42 -46.01 2.55
CA LYS A 28 -5.41 -44.56 2.60
C LYS A 28 -6.06 -44.22 3.92
N GLY A 29 -5.25 -44.12 4.98
CA GLY A 29 -5.64 -43.41 6.18
C GLY A 29 -6.04 -42.03 5.72
N VAL A 30 -7.34 -41.80 5.58
CA VAL A 30 -7.90 -40.46 5.61
C VAL A 30 -7.55 -40.00 7.01
N GLU A 31 -6.42 -39.30 7.14
CA GLU A 31 -6.30 -38.42 8.29
C GLU A 31 -7.55 -37.56 8.25
N PRO A 32 -8.39 -37.58 9.30
CA PRO A 32 -9.42 -36.59 9.39
C PRO A 32 -8.64 -35.27 9.35
N LEU A 33 -8.88 -34.48 8.30
CA LEU A 33 -8.57 -33.07 8.31
C LEU A 33 -9.48 -32.49 9.40
N ILE A 34 -9.07 -32.71 10.66
CA ILE A 34 -9.67 -32.09 11.82
C ILE A 34 -9.58 -30.62 11.48
N CYS A 35 -10.74 -29.97 11.48
CA CYS A 35 -10.90 -28.54 11.35
C CYS A 35 -10.29 -27.86 12.59
N THR A 36 -8.99 -27.99 12.77
CA THR A 36 -8.12 -27.10 13.52
C THR A 36 -7.61 -26.14 12.45
N ASP A 37 -8.14 -24.95 12.29
CA ASP A 37 -8.28 -23.98 13.35
C ASP A 37 -9.22 -22.87 12.88
N TRP A 38 -10.13 -22.43 13.75
CA TRP A 38 -10.72 -21.10 13.63
C TRP A 38 -9.66 -20.06 14.02
N ILE A 39 -8.58 -19.94 13.22
CA ILE A 39 -7.53 -18.94 13.45
C ILE A 39 -8.16 -17.57 13.18
N ARG A 40 -8.65 -16.95 14.25
CA ARG A 40 -8.97 -15.53 14.22
C ARG A 40 -7.65 -14.78 14.08
N HIS A 41 -7.27 -14.45 12.85
CA HIS A 41 -6.11 -13.61 12.57
C HIS A 41 -6.20 -12.34 13.41
N LYS A 42 -5.18 -12.11 14.25
CA LYS A 42 -5.08 -10.88 15.04
C LYS A 42 -4.90 -9.71 14.08
N PHE A 43 -5.71 -8.68 14.24
CA PHE A 43 -5.52 -7.44 13.49
C PHE A 43 -4.29 -6.69 14.06
N THR A 44 -3.22 -6.64 13.28
CA THR A 44 -1.94 -6.00 13.63
C THR A 44 -1.70 -4.75 12.78
N ARG A 45 -0.66 -3.98 13.12
CA ARG A 45 -0.24 -2.85 12.29
C ARG A 45 0.32 -3.36 10.96
N SER A 46 -0.20 -2.84 9.85
CA SER A 46 0.31 -3.14 8.51
C SER A 46 1.73 -2.62 8.34
N ARG A 47 2.66 -3.49 7.92
CA ARG A 47 3.98 -3.11 7.44
C ARG A 47 3.91 -2.92 5.93
N ILE A 48 4.18 -1.72 5.44
CA ILE A 48 4.16 -1.42 4.01
C ILE A 48 5.59 -1.59 3.48
N PRO A 49 5.83 -2.41 2.46
CA PRO A 49 7.16 -2.58 1.89
C PRO A 49 7.63 -1.28 1.23
N ASP A 50 8.94 -1.03 1.26
CA ASP A 50 9.51 0.22 0.73
C ASP A 50 9.37 0.35 -0.78
N GLU A 51 9.23 -0.78 -1.50
CA GLU A 51 8.99 -0.84 -2.95
C GLU A 51 7.77 -0.01 -3.37
N VAL A 52 6.73 0.04 -2.54
CA VAL A 52 5.48 0.78 -2.80
C VAL A 52 5.71 2.29 -2.92
N PHE A 53 6.81 2.80 -2.40
CA PHE A 53 7.15 4.22 -2.40
C PHE A 53 8.24 4.59 -3.40
N ARG A 54 8.63 3.66 -4.28
CA ARG A 54 9.54 3.93 -5.39
C ARG A 54 8.71 4.29 -6.62
N PRO A 55 8.72 5.55 -7.09
CA PRO A 55 7.96 5.95 -8.27
C PRO A 55 8.58 5.34 -9.53
N SER A 56 7.73 4.96 -10.50
CA SER A 56 8.16 4.57 -11.84
C SER A 56 8.31 5.80 -12.75
N PRO A 57 9.10 5.73 -13.84
CA PRO A 57 9.14 6.81 -14.85
C PRO A 57 7.76 7.17 -15.41
N GLU A 58 6.89 6.18 -15.61
CA GLU A 58 5.50 6.37 -16.08
C GLU A 58 4.66 7.20 -15.10
N ASP A 59 4.88 7.03 -13.78
CA ASP A 59 4.19 7.82 -12.76
C ASP A 59 4.58 9.31 -12.84
N HIS A 60 5.84 9.60 -13.19
CA HIS A 60 6.32 10.96 -13.32
C HIS A 60 5.63 11.71 -14.48
N GLU A 61 5.46 11.04 -15.63
CA GLU A 61 4.71 11.59 -16.78
C GLU A 61 3.23 11.81 -16.44
N LYS A 62 2.62 10.85 -15.73
CA LYS A 62 1.21 10.90 -15.37
C LYS A 62 0.86 12.00 -14.36
N TYR A 63 1.69 12.18 -13.34
CA TYR A 63 1.41 13.12 -12.24
C TYR A 63 2.17 14.44 -12.37
N GLY A 64 3.10 14.56 -13.33
CA GLY A 64 3.87 15.78 -13.60
C GLY A 64 4.83 16.16 -12.47
N GLY A 65 5.42 15.16 -11.81
CA GLY A 65 6.37 15.34 -10.71
C GLY A 65 7.80 15.11 -11.18
N ASP A 66 8.70 16.06 -10.91
CA ASP A 66 10.13 15.95 -11.24
C ASP A 66 10.91 15.26 -10.10
N PRO A 67 11.59 14.12 -10.35
CA PRO A 67 12.43 13.48 -9.34
C PRO A 67 13.66 14.31 -8.98
N GLN A 68 14.16 15.14 -9.90
CA GLN A 68 15.35 15.98 -9.67
C GLN A 68 15.04 17.13 -8.71
N GLN A 69 13.82 17.66 -8.76
CA GLN A 69 13.35 18.75 -7.91
C GLN A 69 12.12 18.33 -7.11
N PRO A 70 12.29 17.57 -6.02
CA PRO A 70 11.18 17.17 -5.16
C PRO A 70 10.58 18.38 -4.45
N HIS A 71 9.26 18.37 -4.26
CA HIS A 71 8.58 19.43 -3.53
C HIS A 71 8.91 19.39 -2.04
N LYS A 72 9.04 20.58 -1.43
CA LYS A 72 9.49 20.74 -0.04
C LYS A 72 8.37 20.55 0.98
N LEU A 73 7.13 20.91 0.63
CA LEU A 73 5.99 20.95 1.54
C LEU A 73 4.80 20.18 0.96
N HIS A 74 4.15 19.40 1.82
CA HIS A 74 2.90 18.69 1.52
C HIS A 74 1.71 19.51 2.02
N VAL A 75 0.67 19.60 1.20
CA VAL A 75 -0.68 19.97 1.63
C VAL A 75 -1.44 18.69 1.90
N VAL A 76 -1.75 18.45 3.17
CA VAL A 76 -2.45 17.26 3.63
C VAL A 76 -3.87 17.63 4.02
N THR A 77 -4.84 16.91 3.50
CA THR A 77 -6.26 17.11 3.83
C THR A 77 -6.88 15.78 4.21
N ARG A 78 -7.57 15.72 5.35
CA ARG A 78 -8.31 14.52 5.72
C ARG A 78 -9.61 14.41 4.93
N ILE A 79 -9.79 13.30 4.24
CA ILE A 79 -10.96 13.02 3.38
C ILE A 79 -11.85 11.89 3.91
N LYS A 80 -11.34 11.00 4.77
CA LYS A 80 -12.12 9.93 5.42
C LYS A 80 -12.21 10.15 6.93
N SER A 81 -13.26 9.59 7.53
CA SER A 81 -13.48 9.63 8.97
C SER A 81 -12.52 8.70 9.72
N THR A 82 -12.15 9.09 10.95
CA THR A 82 -11.38 8.28 11.90
C THR A 82 -12.26 7.33 12.73
N LYS A 83 -13.58 7.41 12.59
CA LYS A 83 -14.51 6.46 13.23
C LYS A 83 -14.24 5.05 12.72
N ARG A 84 -14.35 4.05 13.61
CA ARG A 84 -14.07 2.62 13.34
C ARG A 84 -12.63 2.33 12.87
N ARG A 85 -11.69 3.25 13.13
CA ARG A 85 -10.27 3.04 12.89
C ARG A 85 -9.53 2.65 14.18
N PRO A 86 -8.37 1.98 14.05
CA PRO A 86 -7.52 1.64 15.18
C PRO A 86 -7.07 2.88 15.96
N TYR A 87 -6.80 2.74 17.24
CA TYR A 87 -6.42 3.87 18.10
C TYR A 87 -5.13 4.56 17.59
N TRP A 88 -4.15 3.81 17.09
CA TRP A 88 -2.89 4.37 16.58
C TRP A 88 -3.07 5.29 15.37
N GLU A 89 -4.05 5.03 14.50
CA GLU A 89 -4.37 5.94 13.39
C GLU A 89 -4.97 7.25 13.92
N LYS A 90 -5.81 7.18 14.95
CA LYS A 90 -6.41 8.37 15.58
C LYS A 90 -5.35 9.25 16.23
N ASP A 91 -4.37 8.65 16.90
CA ASP A 91 -3.27 9.38 17.54
C ASP A 91 -2.42 10.10 16.50
N ILE A 92 -2.12 9.44 15.36
CA ILE A 92 -1.39 10.06 14.26
C ILE A 92 -2.17 11.24 13.66
N ILE A 93 -3.48 11.10 13.45
CA ILE A 93 -4.32 12.19 12.97
C ILE A 93 -4.33 13.37 13.95
N LYS A 94 -4.32 13.11 15.26
CA LYS A 94 -4.21 14.15 16.30
C LYS A 94 -2.83 14.84 16.26
N MET A 95 -1.75 14.07 16.14
CA MET A 95 -0.39 14.60 16.01
C MET A 95 -0.17 15.45 14.76
N LEU A 96 -0.84 15.11 13.66
CA LEU A 96 -0.78 15.86 12.39
C LEU A 96 -1.72 17.08 12.38
N GLY A 97 -2.56 17.29 13.40
CA GLY A 97 -3.51 18.42 13.40
C GLY A 97 -4.66 18.28 12.41
N LEU A 98 -5.03 17.04 12.04
CA LEU A 98 -6.07 16.74 11.06
C LEU A 98 -7.41 16.36 11.72
N GLN A 99 -7.76 17.00 12.85
CA GLN A 99 -9.00 16.68 13.58
C GLN A 99 -10.26 17.10 12.81
N LYS A 100 -10.20 18.23 12.09
CA LYS A 100 -11.27 18.70 11.21
C LYS A 100 -11.11 18.08 9.82
N ALA A 101 -12.21 17.59 9.25
CA ALA A 101 -12.20 17.05 7.88
C ALA A 101 -12.19 18.20 6.88
N HIS A 102 -11.65 17.96 5.69
CA HIS A 102 -11.62 18.94 4.59
C HIS A 102 -10.91 20.26 4.90
N THR A 103 -10.16 20.33 6.01
CA THR A 103 -9.26 21.45 6.30
C THR A 103 -7.85 21.09 5.82
N PRO A 104 -7.23 21.90 4.95
CA PRO A 104 -5.86 21.66 4.51
C PRO A 104 -4.86 22.06 5.59
N GLN A 105 -3.86 21.21 5.81
CA GLN A 105 -2.75 21.45 6.73
C GLN A 105 -1.42 21.25 6.00
N VAL A 106 -0.46 22.14 6.25
CA VAL A 106 0.87 22.09 5.61
C VAL A 106 1.86 21.34 6.49
N HIS A 107 2.59 20.40 5.89
CA HIS A 107 3.64 19.65 6.57
C HIS A 107 4.93 19.57 5.73
N LYS A 108 6.07 19.43 6.42
CA LYS A 108 7.38 19.27 5.79
C LYS A 108 7.50 17.91 5.11
N ASN A 109 8.08 17.87 3.90
CA ASN A 109 8.43 16.63 3.23
C ASN A 109 9.75 16.07 3.80
N ILE A 110 9.68 15.48 5.00
CA ILE A 110 10.81 14.86 5.69
C ILE A 110 10.48 13.41 6.07
N PRO A 111 11.47 12.50 6.19
CA PRO A 111 11.22 11.07 6.44
C PRO A 111 10.36 10.78 7.67
N SER A 112 10.56 11.54 8.76
CA SER A 112 9.82 11.38 10.02
C SER A 112 8.33 11.70 9.87
N VAL A 113 7.99 12.73 9.09
CA VAL A 113 6.61 13.10 8.76
C VAL A 113 6.04 12.11 7.75
N ASN A 114 6.80 11.77 6.70
CA ASN A 114 6.37 10.83 5.67
C ASN A 114 6.03 9.46 6.28
N ALA A 115 6.80 8.95 7.24
CA ALA A 115 6.49 7.72 7.95
C ALA A 115 5.11 7.76 8.64
N LYS A 116 4.75 8.88 9.27
CA LYS A 116 3.40 9.07 9.86
C LYS A 116 2.33 9.10 8.78
N LEU A 117 2.57 9.82 7.68
CA LEU A 117 1.64 9.91 6.54
C LEU A 117 1.42 8.53 5.88
N LYS A 118 2.45 7.68 5.79
CA LYS A 118 2.35 6.31 5.24
C LYS A 118 1.34 5.45 6.01
N VAL A 119 1.26 5.60 7.33
CA VAL A 119 0.32 4.84 8.18
C VAL A 119 -1.13 5.24 7.94
N VAL A 120 -1.39 6.53 7.71
CA VAL A 120 -2.75 7.08 7.54
C VAL A 120 -3.08 7.41 6.08
N LYS A 121 -2.31 6.89 5.11
CA LYS A 121 -2.41 7.25 3.69
C LYS A 121 -3.81 7.04 3.10
N HIS A 122 -4.58 6.09 3.63
CA HIS A 122 -5.96 5.79 3.21
C HIS A 122 -7.00 6.77 3.76
N LEU A 123 -6.64 7.64 4.71
CA LEU A 123 -7.55 8.63 5.31
C LEU A 123 -7.38 10.03 4.74
N ILE A 124 -6.25 10.29 4.09
CA ILE A 124 -5.79 11.62 3.70
C ILE A 124 -5.61 11.73 2.20
N ARG A 125 -5.66 12.98 1.72
CA ARG A 125 -5.21 13.39 0.40
C ARG A 125 -3.92 14.19 0.59
N ILE A 126 -2.87 13.81 -0.13
CA ILE A 126 -1.59 14.52 -0.13
C ILE A 126 -1.45 15.21 -1.48
N LYS A 127 -1.05 16.48 -1.46
CA LYS A 127 -0.69 17.25 -2.66
C LYS A 127 0.60 18.02 -2.42
N PRO A 128 1.41 18.29 -3.46
CA PRO A 128 2.51 19.23 -3.35
C PRO A 128 1.96 20.66 -3.19
N LEU A 129 2.60 21.46 -2.34
CA LEU A 129 2.34 22.90 -2.27
C LEU A 129 2.98 23.58 -3.48
N LYS A 130 2.18 24.29 -4.28
CA LYS A 130 2.66 25.08 -5.43
C LYS A 130 2.65 26.56 -5.07
N LEU A 131 3.76 27.23 -5.36
CA LEU A 131 3.98 28.65 -5.09
C LEU A 131 4.28 29.40 -6.40
N PRO A 132 3.25 29.75 -7.20
CA PRO A 132 3.49 30.38 -8.49
C PRO A 132 4.11 31.78 -8.37
N GLN A 133 3.81 32.51 -7.29
CA GLN A 133 4.36 33.87 -7.03
C GLN A 133 5.56 33.87 -6.06
N GLY A 134 6.03 32.70 -5.62
CA GLY A 134 7.06 32.59 -4.59
C GLY A 134 6.50 32.58 -3.16
N LEU A 135 7.35 32.95 -2.19
CA LEU A 135 6.97 33.02 -0.79
C LEU A 135 6.22 34.34 -0.50
N PRO A 136 5.21 34.32 0.37
CA PRO A 136 4.50 35.54 0.75
C PRO A 136 5.41 36.48 1.54
N THR A 137 5.38 37.77 1.21
CA THR A 137 6.03 38.86 1.95
C THR A 137 5.15 39.28 3.14
N GLU A 138 5.71 39.98 4.12
CA GLU A 138 4.99 40.43 5.33
C GLU A 138 3.69 41.20 5.02
N GLU A 139 3.71 42.04 3.99
CA GLU A 139 2.56 42.84 3.53
C GLU A 139 1.40 41.98 2.99
N ASP A 140 1.70 40.82 2.42
CA ASP A 140 0.69 39.98 1.77
C ASP A 140 0.13 38.89 2.70
N MET A 141 0.63 38.78 3.95
CA MET A 141 0.25 37.71 4.88
C MET A 141 -1.28 37.62 5.10
N SER A 142 -1.96 38.76 5.20
CA SER A 142 -3.42 38.83 5.40
C SER A 142 -4.24 38.42 4.18
N ASN A 143 -3.66 38.53 2.98
CA ASN A 143 -4.34 38.30 1.70
C ASN A 143 -4.07 36.90 1.14
N THR A 144 -3.28 36.08 1.83
CA THR A 144 -2.94 34.73 1.38
C THR A 144 -4.14 33.78 1.49
N CYS A 145 -4.37 32.99 0.45
CA CYS A 145 -5.41 31.96 0.45
C CYS A 145 -4.86 30.66 -0.14
N LEU A 146 -5.08 29.56 0.58
CA LEU A 146 -4.74 28.22 0.12
C LEU A 146 -5.91 27.62 -0.66
N LYS A 147 -5.73 27.48 -1.97
CA LYS A 147 -6.74 26.84 -2.84
C LYS A 147 -6.82 25.34 -2.58
N SER A 148 -7.97 24.75 -2.89
CA SER A 148 -8.18 23.30 -2.90
C SER A 148 -7.28 22.57 -3.92
N THR A 149 -6.74 23.29 -4.91
CA THR A 149 -5.75 22.78 -5.88
C THR A 149 -4.41 22.45 -5.23
N GLY A 150 -4.07 23.09 -4.10
CA GLY A 150 -2.73 23.03 -3.48
C GLY A 150 -1.85 24.22 -3.83
N GLU A 151 -2.41 25.26 -4.45
CA GLU A 151 -1.74 26.52 -4.75
C GLU A 151 -1.95 27.52 -3.61
N LEU A 152 -0.86 28.15 -3.17
CA LEU A 152 -0.93 29.30 -2.28
C LEU A 152 -1.00 30.57 -3.15
N VAL A 153 -2.14 31.26 -3.11
CA VAL A 153 -2.28 32.55 -3.79
C VAL A 153 -2.02 33.65 -2.78
N VAL A 154 -1.02 34.48 -3.07
CA VAL A 154 -0.54 35.54 -2.17
C VAL A 154 -1.54 36.70 -2.06
N ARG A 155 -2.21 37.05 -3.17
CA ARG A 155 -3.24 38.10 -3.20
C ARG A 155 -4.59 37.51 -3.62
N TRP A 156 -5.40 37.15 -2.64
CA TRP A 156 -6.77 36.73 -2.88
C TRP A 156 -7.67 37.96 -3.08
N LEU A 157 -7.87 38.34 -4.34
CA LEU A 157 -8.83 39.37 -4.72
C LEU A 157 -10.20 38.71 -4.91
N PRO A 158 -11.23 39.06 -4.11
CA PRO A 158 -12.56 38.46 -4.19
C PRO A 158 -13.29 38.76 -5.51
N ASN A 159 -12.90 39.83 -6.20
CA ASN A 159 -13.57 40.31 -7.39
C ASN A 159 -12.96 39.71 -8.67
N PRO A 160 -13.79 39.25 -9.63
CA PRO A 160 -13.31 38.71 -10.90
C PRO A 160 -12.63 39.76 -11.79
N ALA A 161 -13.04 41.03 -11.70
CA ALA A 161 -12.48 42.12 -12.51
C ALA A 161 -10.98 42.40 -12.23
N ASP A 162 -10.53 42.20 -10.99
CA ASP A 162 -9.15 42.47 -10.59
C ASP A 162 -8.19 41.30 -10.90
N GLN A 163 -8.73 40.14 -11.29
CA GLN A 163 -7.94 38.96 -11.69
C GLN A 163 -7.42 39.09 -13.13
N GLU A 164 -8.13 39.82 -14.00
CA GLU A 164 -7.76 40.01 -15.42
C GLU A 164 -6.66 41.06 -15.62
N ALA A 165 -6.54 42.04 -14.72
CA ALA A 165 -5.51 43.08 -14.79
C ALA A 165 -4.06 42.57 -14.64
N LYS A 166 -3.86 41.27 -14.37
CA LYS A 166 -2.53 40.63 -14.24
C LYS A 166 -2.18 39.66 -15.38
N LYS A 167 -3.02 39.53 -16.41
CA LYS A 167 -2.72 38.70 -17.59
C LYS A 167 -2.11 39.47 -18.76
N CYS A 168 -1.76 40.75 -18.58
CA CYS A 168 -1.08 41.58 -19.58
C CYS A 168 0.41 41.68 -19.29
#